data_AF-A0A562KF68-F1
#
_entry.id   AF-A0A562KF68-F1
#
_cell.length_a   1.000
_cell.length_b   1.000
_cell.length_c   1.000
_cell.angle_alpha   90.00
_cell.angle_beta   90.00
_cell.angle_gamma   90.00
#
_symmetry.space_group_name_H-M   'P 1'
#
loop_
_entity.id
_entity.type
_entity.pdbx_description
1 polymer ?
#
loop_
_entity_poly.entity_id
_entity_poly.type
_entity_poly.pdbx_seq_one_letter_code
_entity_poly.pdbx_strand_id
1 'polypeptide(L)'
;MNKIIVLLLLFQLSSCKTYTKFNSNELSQSDTIYYLDLSNRNLKTQPDLSKFTIIELNISKNRIATFDENKLPKGIQKLNFSYNRISKKVIFNNVRNLESVNFSNNKIESFYYTNGIVKNLNLSNNKLVSIQMPLYDDVRADTLNVANNKQLKTSKINNIGFPRFYKTLINYSISTKN
;
A
#
# COMPACT_ATOMS: atom_id res chain seq x y z
N MET A 1 -2.42 -55.05 -14.29
CA MET A 1 -3.13 -53.75 -14.35
C MET A 1 -4.10 -53.68 -13.18
N ASN A 2 -4.07 -52.56 -12.44
CA ASN A 2 -4.86 -52.18 -11.26
C ASN A 2 -4.62 -52.91 -9.91
N LYS A 3 -3.86 -52.27 -8.99
CA LYS A 3 -4.36 -51.50 -7.81
C LYS A 3 -3.25 -51.30 -6.73
N ILE A 4 -3.49 -50.30 -5.86
CA ILE A 4 -2.89 -50.05 -4.52
C ILE A 4 -1.65 -49.13 -4.56
N ILE A 5 -1.83 -47.81 -4.50
CA ILE A 5 -1.81 -46.97 -3.27
C ILE A 5 -0.45 -47.04 -2.56
N VAL A 6 0.41 -46.05 -2.82
CA VAL A 6 1.34 -45.55 -1.81
C VAL A 6 1.05 -44.06 -1.63
N LEU A 7 0.24 -43.84 -0.61
CA LEU A 7 -0.05 -42.60 0.07
C LEU A 7 1.24 -42.09 0.71
N LEU A 8 1.92 -41.10 0.10
CA LEU A 8 2.91 -40.27 0.79
C LEU A 8 2.27 -38.92 1.12
N LEU A 9 1.42 -38.96 2.14
CA LEU A 9 1.04 -37.80 2.95
C LEU A 9 2.27 -37.37 3.75
N LEU A 10 2.88 -36.22 3.44
CA LEU A 10 3.72 -35.46 4.37
C LEU A 10 3.55 -33.96 4.12
N PHE A 11 2.61 -33.40 4.88
CA PHE A 11 2.49 -32.06 5.45
C PHE A 11 2.72 -30.78 4.62
N GLN A 12 1.66 -29.95 4.64
CA GLN A 12 1.60 -28.50 4.53
C GLN A 12 2.92 -27.72 4.56
N LEU A 13 3.19 -27.00 3.47
CA LEU A 13 3.70 -25.63 3.52
C LEU A 13 2.98 -24.89 2.39
N SER A 14 2.07 -23.98 2.75
CA SER A 14 1.48 -23.00 1.83
C SER A 14 2.59 -22.45 0.94
N SER A 15 2.53 -22.71 -0.37
CA SER A 15 3.69 -22.46 -1.23
C SER A 15 4.02 -20.97 -1.19
N CYS A 16 5.12 -20.62 -0.52
CA CYS A 16 5.71 -19.30 -0.56
C CYS A 16 6.34 -19.12 -1.95
N LYS A 17 5.49 -18.98 -2.98
CA LYS A 17 5.93 -18.78 -4.35
C LYS A 17 6.26 -17.29 -4.52
N THR A 18 7.55 -16.97 -4.52
CA THR A 18 8.07 -15.69 -5.02
C THR A 18 8.06 -15.72 -6.55
N TYR A 19 7.07 -15.07 -7.16
CA TYR A 19 6.97 -14.99 -8.62
C TYR A 19 7.92 -13.90 -9.16
N THR A 20 8.98 -14.30 -9.86
CA THR A 20 9.94 -13.37 -10.49
C THR A 20 9.58 -12.99 -11.93
N LYS A 21 8.49 -13.52 -12.50
CA LYS A 21 7.83 -13.02 -13.72
C LYS A 21 6.33 -13.16 -13.50
N PHE A 22 5.58 -12.06 -13.55
CA PHE A 22 4.13 -12.11 -13.42
C PHE A 22 3.52 -12.65 -14.71
N ASN A 23 3.07 -13.90 -14.68
CA ASN A 23 2.18 -14.47 -15.67
C ASN A 23 0.83 -14.71 -14.98
N SER A 24 -0.20 -13.95 -15.34
CA SER A 24 -1.53 -14.07 -14.75
C SER A 24 -2.15 -15.46 -14.93
N ASN A 25 -1.65 -16.24 -15.90
CA ASN A 25 -2.13 -17.58 -16.21
C ASN A 25 -1.52 -18.67 -15.28
N GLU A 26 -0.53 -18.32 -14.46
CA GLU A 26 0.13 -19.24 -13.50
C GLU A 26 -0.41 -19.11 -12.07
N LEU A 27 -1.40 -18.23 -11.86
CA LEU A 27 -1.98 -17.95 -10.55
C LEU A 27 -3.36 -18.61 -10.44
N SER A 28 -3.52 -19.54 -9.49
CA SER A 28 -4.84 -20.01 -9.10
C SER A 28 -5.58 -18.90 -8.34
N GLN A 29 -6.84 -18.64 -8.69
CA GLN A 29 -7.69 -17.67 -7.99
C GLN A 29 -8.14 -18.17 -6.59
N SER A 30 -7.94 -19.45 -6.29
CA SER A 30 -8.20 -20.03 -4.95
C SER A 30 -7.07 -19.80 -3.95
N ASP A 31 -5.85 -19.52 -4.44
CA ASP A 31 -4.67 -19.53 -3.60
C ASP A 31 -4.42 -18.16 -2.97
N THR A 32 -3.92 -18.15 -1.74
CA THR A 32 -3.44 -16.94 -1.09
C THR A 32 -1.97 -16.75 -1.40
N ILE A 33 -1.64 -15.64 -2.06
CA ILE A 33 -0.26 -15.24 -2.34
C ILE A 33 0.20 -14.36 -1.19
N TYR A 34 1.13 -14.85 -0.38
CA TYR A 34 1.62 -14.06 0.75
C TYR A 34 2.41 -12.83 0.31
N TYR A 35 3.25 -12.96 -0.72
CA TYR A 35 4.06 -11.86 -1.25
C TYR A 35 4.15 -11.93 -2.77
N LEU A 36 3.84 -10.81 -3.44
CA LEU A 36 4.01 -10.64 -4.88
C LEU A 36 4.93 -9.46 -5.18
N ASP A 37 6.01 -9.71 -5.92
CA ASP A 37 6.97 -8.69 -6.36
C ASP A 37 6.84 -8.35 -7.85
N LEU A 38 6.28 -7.17 -8.10
CA LEU A 38 6.16 -6.52 -9.41
C LEU A 38 7.07 -5.30 -9.53
N SER A 39 8.09 -5.17 -8.67
CA SER A 39 8.96 -4.01 -8.68
C SER A 39 9.91 -3.99 -9.87
N ASN A 40 10.28 -2.78 -10.33
CA ASN A 40 11.24 -2.56 -11.40
C ASN A 40 10.93 -3.30 -12.73
N ARG A 41 9.66 -3.29 -13.15
CA ARG A 41 9.18 -3.97 -14.37
C ARG A 41 8.83 -3.03 -15.52
N ASN A 42 9.12 -1.74 -15.37
CA ASN A 42 8.71 -0.71 -16.32
C ASN A 42 7.19 -0.65 -16.57
N LEU A 43 6.37 -1.07 -15.59
CA LEU A 43 4.91 -1.00 -15.70
C LEU A 43 4.47 0.45 -15.87
N LYS A 44 3.75 0.74 -16.95
CA LYS A 44 3.17 2.07 -17.20
C LYS A 44 1.79 2.23 -16.55
N THR A 45 1.12 1.12 -16.28
CA THR A 45 -0.22 1.04 -15.71
C THR A 45 -0.23 0.08 -14.52
N GLN A 46 -1.11 0.36 -13.55
CA GLN A 46 -1.38 -0.58 -12.47
C GLN A 46 -2.09 -1.82 -13.05
N PRO A 47 -1.56 -3.03 -12.83
CA PRO A 47 -2.22 -4.27 -13.23
C PRO A 47 -3.48 -4.48 -12.39
N ASP A 48 -4.49 -5.11 -12.98
CA ASP A 48 -5.68 -5.51 -12.25
C ASP A 48 -5.41 -6.84 -11.53
N LEU A 49 -5.32 -6.76 -10.19
CA LEU A 49 -5.10 -7.90 -9.31
C LEU A 49 -6.34 -8.21 -8.45
N SER A 50 -7.49 -7.60 -8.74
CA SER A 50 -8.72 -7.69 -7.95
C SER A 50 -9.25 -9.11 -7.75
N LYS A 51 -8.93 -10.01 -8.68
CA LYS A 51 -9.34 -11.42 -8.64
C LYS A 51 -8.48 -12.29 -7.71
N PHE A 52 -7.32 -11.81 -7.28
CA PHE A 52 -6.38 -12.58 -6.46
C PHE A 52 -6.48 -12.19 -4.98
N THR A 53 -6.15 -13.14 -4.11
CA THR A 53 -5.92 -12.87 -2.69
C THR A 53 -4.42 -12.72 -2.47
N ILE A 54 -3.97 -11.51 -2.14
CA ILE A 54 -2.54 -11.18 -1.95
C ILE A 54 -2.39 -10.39 -0.66
N ILE A 55 -1.50 -10.84 0.23
CA ILE A 55 -1.28 -10.20 1.53
C ILE A 55 -0.29 -9.04 1.43
N GLU A 56 0.80 -9.22 0.68
CA GLU A 56 1.84 -8.22 0.47
C GLU A 56 2.13 -7.99 -1.02
N LEU A 57 2.07 -6.74 -1.46
CA LEU A 57 2.30 -6.36 -2.85
C LEU A 57 3.39 -5.29 -2.95
N ASN A 58 4.48 -5.62 -3.65
CA ASN A 58 5.50 -4.66 -4.03
C ASN A 58 5.41 -4.34 -5.53
N ILE A 59 5.00 -3.12 -5.87
CA ILE A 59 4.94 -2.62 -7.26
C ILE A 59 5.80 -1.34 -7.44
N SER A 60 6.81 -1.21 -6.58
CA SER A 60 7.69 -0.05 -6.57
C SER A 60 8.59 0.05 -7.82
N LYS A 61 9.22 1.21 -8.03
CA LYS A 61 10.19 1.43 -9.11
C LYS A 61 9.61 1.16 -10.51
N ASN A 62 8.36 1.54 -10.72
CA ASN A 62 7.68 1.45 -12.02
C ASN A 62 7.41 2.85 -12.59
N ARG A 63 6.56 2.96 -13.61
CA ARG A 63 6.20 4.22 -14.28
C ARG A 63 4.70 4.48 -14.19
N ILE A 64 4.03 3.92 -13.17
CA ILE A 64 2.58 4.02 -12.98
C ILE A 64 2.21 5.47 -12.62
N ALA A 65 1.29 6.06 -13.39
CA ALA A 65 0.91 7.46 -13.24
C ALA A 65 -0.39 7.68 -12.44
N THR A 66 -1.20 6.63 -12.29
CA THR A 66 -2.50 6.66 -11.62
C THR A 66 -2.63 5.48 -10.67
N PHE A 67 -3.25 5.72 -9.52
CA PHE A 67 -3.64 4.68 -8.57
C PHE A 67 -5.14 4.40 -8.72
N ASP A 68 -5.50 3.12 -8.70
CA ASP A 68 -6.88 2.65 -8.73
C ASP A 68 -7.06 1.58 -7.67
N GLU A 69 -7.87 1.88 -6.64
CA GLU A 69 -8.13 0.95 -5.55
C GLU A 69 -8.82 -0.33 -6.04
N ASN A 70 -9.68 -0.24 -7.06
CA ASN A 70 -10.46 -1.38 -7.54
C ASN A 70 -9.58 -2.48 -8.16
N LYS A 71 -8.36 -2.13 -8.53
CA LYS A 71 -7.35 -3.07 -9.07
C LYS A 71 -6.49 -3.71 -8.00
N LEU A 72 -6.65 -3.35 -6.73
CA LEU A 72 -5.92 -3.97 -5.64
C LEU A 72 -6.45 -5.37 -5.35
N PRO A 73 -5.56 -6.30 -4.93
CA PRO A 73 -5.97 -7.63 -4.53
C PRO A 73 -6.82 -7.63 -3.26
N LYS A 74 -7.53 -8.74 -3.07
CA LYS A 74 -8.25 -9.06 -1.83
C LYS A 74 -7.24 -9.37 -0.72
N GLY A 75 -7.56 -9.02 0.52
CA GLY A 75 -6.75 -9.38 1.69
C GLY A 75 -5.44 -8.61 1.86
N ILE A 76 -5.19 -7.55 1.06
CA ILE A 76 -3.95 -6.77 1.15
C ILE A 76 -3.76 -6.13 2.52
N GLN A 77 -2.57 -6.32 3.08
CA GLN A 77 -2.15 -5.75 4.36
C GLN A 77 -0.92 -4.85 4.18
N LYS A 78 0.00 -5.20 3.27
CA LYS A 78 1.20 -4.40 2.99
C LYS A 78 1.29 -4.02 1.52
N LEU A 79 1.48 -2.73 1.24
CA LEU A 79 1.44 -2.18 -0.10
C LEU A 79 2.61 -1.23 -0.35
N ASN A 80 3.40 -1.48 -1.40
CA ASN A 80 4.50 -0.62 -1.80
C ASN A 80 4.38 -0.14 -3.25
N PHE A 81 3.97 1.11 -3.43
CA PHE A 81 3.91 1.85 -4.70
C PHE A 81 5.03 2.90 -4.83
N SER A 82 6.06 2.84 -4.00
CA SER A 82 7.13 3.85 -4.00
C SER A 82 7.88 3.94 -5.34
N TYR A 83 8.48 5.09 -5.64
CA TYR A 83 9.23 5.31 -6.88
C TYR A 83 8.39 5.02 -8.14
N ASN A 84 7.20 5.58 -8.18
CA ASN A 84 6.34 5.60 -9.36
C ASN A 84 6.14 7.05 -9.84
N ARG A 85 5.11 7.29 -10.67
CA ARG A 85 4.75 8.62 -11.18
C ARG A 85 3.33 9.01 -10.76
N ILE A 86 2.80 8.40 -9.70
CA ILE A 86 1.41 8.60 -9.27
C ILE A 86 1.22 10.07 -8.94
N SER A 87 0.17 10.66 -9.49
CA SER A 87 -0.11 12.09 -9.38
C SER A 87 -1.55 12.35 -8.96
N LYS A 88 -1.86 13.59 -8.59
CA LYS A 88 -3.19 14.04 -8.16
C LYS A 88 -3.61 13.39 -6.84
N LYS A 89 -4.31 12.25 -6.87
CA LYS A 89 -4.99 11.68 -5.70
C LYS A 89 -4.69 10.20 -5.53
N VAL A 90 -4.56 9.77 -4.29
CA VAL A 90 -4.66 8.37 -3.85
C VAL A 90 -5.86 8.29 -2.92
N ILE A 91 -6.82 7.43 -3.24
CA ILE A 91 -8.10 7.34 -2.53
C ILE A 91 -8.38 5.88 -2.21
N PHE A 92 -8.58 5.60 -0.92
CA PHE A 92 -9.11 4.33 -0.44
C PHE A 92 -10.54 4.55 0.06
N ASN A 93 -11.50 3.98 -0.64
CA ASN A 93 -12.92 3.99 -0.31
C ASN A 93 -13.30 2.76 0.55
N ASN A 94 -12.68 1.61 0.31
CA ASN A 94 -13.00 0.39 1.04
C ASN A 94 -12.18 0.29 2.34
N VAL A 95 -12.84 -0.21 3.39
CA VAL A 95 -12.17 -0.54 4.66
C VAL A 95 -11.23 -1.73 4.44
N ARG A 96 -9.98 -1.61 4.88
CA ARG A 96 -8.91 -2.59 4.71
C ARG A 96 -8.05 -2.60 5.97
N ASN A 97 -7.51 -3.76 6.32
CA ASN A 97 -6.59 -3.90 7.45
C ASN A 97 -5.16 -3.63 6.98
N LEU A 98 -4.84 -2.36 6.71
CA LEU A 98 -3.52 -1.97 6.19
C LEU A 98 -2.51 -1.79 7.34
N GLU A 99 -1.45 -2.58 7.30
CA GLU A 99 -0.37 -2.53 8.29
C GLU A 99 0.78 -1.63 7.85
N SER A 100 1.13 -1.67 6.56
CA SER A 100 2.25 -0.91 6.01
C SER A 100 1.98 -0.47 4.59
N VAL A 101 1.95 0.84 4.36
CA VAL A 101 1.68 1.44 3.06
C VAL A 101 2.77 2.44 2.71
N ASN A 102 3.38 2.28 1.54
CA ASN A 102 4.43 3.15 1.05
C ASN A 102 4.11 3.69 -0.34
N PHE A 103 3.84 4.99 -0.42
CA PHE A 103 3.66 5.76 -1.64
C PHE A 103 4.75 6.83 -1.81
N SER A 104 5.88 6.71 -1.11
CA SER A 104 6.97 7.68 -1.19
C SER A 104 7.54 7.82 -2.60
N ASN A 105 8.17 8.96 -2.89
CA ASN A 105 8.82 9.23 -4.19
C ASN A 105 7.82 9.09 -5.36
N ASN A 106 6.71 9.83 -5.26
CA ASN A 106 5.70 9.97 -6.30
C ASN A 106 5.43 11.49 -6.52
N LYS A 107 4.29 11.84 -7.11
CA LYS A 107 3.85 13.22 -7.37
C LYS A 107 2.44 13.46 -6.79
N ILE A 108 2.08 12.77 -5.71
CA ILE A 108 0.74 12.79 -5.11
C ILE A 108 0.49 14.16 -4.48
N GLU A 109 -0.69 14.72 -4.71
CA GLU A 109 -1.14 16.02 -4.16
C GLU A 109 -2.15 15.84 -3.02
N SER A 110 -2.94 14.75 -3.06
CA SER A 110 -3.89 14.40 -2.01
C SER A 110 -3.85 12.91 -1.68
N PHE A 111 -3.91 12.59 -0.39
CA PHE A 111 -4.12 11.24 0.10
C PHE A 111 -5.39 11.18 0.95
N TYR A 112 -6.31 10.29 0.60
CA TYR A 112 -7.59 10.13 1.29
C TYR A 112 -7.82 8.68 1.67
N TYR A 113 -8.06 8.43 2.95
CA TYR A 113 -8.51 7.15 3.44
C TYR A 113 -9.38 7.37 4.68
N THR A 114 -10.63 7.81 4.50
CA THR A 114 -11.49 8.32 5.58
C THR A 114 -12.14 7.23 6.44
N ASN A 115 -12.16 5.99 5.96
CA ASN A 115 -12.94 4.91 6.57
C ASN A 115 -12.07 3.77 7.13
N GLY A 116 -10.74 3.90 7.16
CA GLY A 116 -9.85 2.84 7.63
C GLY A 116 -8.50 3.31 8.15
N ILE A 117 -7.70 2.35 8.61
CA ILE A 117 -6.48 2.59 9.39
C ILE A 117 -5.28 2.12 8.61
N VAL A 118 -4.20 2.89 8.69
CA VAL A 118 -2.87 2.46 8.27
C VAL A 118 -1.94 2.56 9.47
N LYS A 119 -1.39 1.44 9.95
CA LYS A 119 -0.46 1.47 11.08
C LYS A 119 0.83 2.22 10.70
N ASN A 120 1.41 1.93 9.54
CA ASN A 120 2.64 2.57 9.06
C ASN A 120 2.46 3.16 7.67
N LEU A 121 2.47 4.49 7.56
CA LEU A 121 2.21 5.20 6.31
C LEU A 121 3.40 6.09 5.90
N ASN A 122 3.98 5.82 4.74
CA ASN A 122 5.02 6.65 4.15
C ASN A 122 4.53 7.34 2.88
N LEU A 123 4.38 8.67 2.96
CA LEU A 123 4.01 9.58 1.88
C LEU A 123 5.12 10.59 1.57
N SER A 124 6.34 10.34 2.04
CA SER A 124 7.47 11.27 1.84
C SER A 124 7.81 11.49 0.37
N ASN A 125 8.43 12.62 0.06
CA ASN A 125 8.87 12.96 -1.31
C ASN A 125 7.70 12.91 -2.31
N ASN A 126 6.64 13.65 -2.01
CA ASN A 126 5.48 13.86 -2.86
C ASN A 126 5.23 15.36 -3.06
N LYS A 127 4.04 15.72 -3.55
CA LYS A 127 3.60 17.12 -3.71
C LYS A 127 2.36 17.40 -2.85
N LEU A 128 2.24 16.75 -1.69
CA LEU A 128 1.01 16.77 -0.90
C LEU A 128 0.64 18.20 -0.53
N VAL A 129 -0.64 18.50 -0.71
CA VAL A 129 -1.32 19.72 -0.24
C VAL A 129 -2.38 19.34 0.79
N SER A 130 -2.85 18.10 0.79
CA SER A 130 -3.93 17.62 1.65
C SER A 130 -3.77 16.14 2.00
N ILE A 131 -4.14 15.79 3.23
CA ILE A 131 -4.26 14.41 3.71
C ILE A 131 -5.55 14.36 4.51
N GLN A 132 -6.41 13.36 4.28
CA GLN A 132 -7.56 13.09 5.13
C GLN A 132 -7.54 11.62 5.54
N MET A 133 -7.56 11.43 6.86
CA MET A 133 -7.69 10.15 7.52
C MET A 133 -8.70 10.34 8.66
N PRO A 134 -9.32 9.26 9.14
CA PRO A 134 -10.21 9.30 10.28
C PRO A 134 -9.45 9.69 11.56
N LEU A 135 -10.15 10.46 12.40
CA LEU A 135 -9.77 10.63 13.80
C LEU A 135 -10.09 9.33 14.52
N TYR A 136 -9.08 8.70 15.10
CA TYR A 136 -9.28 7.57 15.98
C TYR A 136 -8.93 7.98 17.40
N ASP A 137 -9.89 7.83 18.30
CA ASP A 137 -9.65 7.98 19.73
C ASP A 137 -8.97 6.72 20.31
N ASP A 138 -9.27 5.53 19.77
CA ASP A 138 -8.83 4.24 20.33
C ASP A 138 -7.87 3.40 19.45
N VAL A 139 -7.74 3.69 18.15
CA VAL A 139 -6.90 2.88 17.24
C VAL A 139 -5.86 3.73 16.52
N ARG A 140 -4.60 3.58 16.92
CA ARG A 140 -3.51 4.49 16.57
C ARG A 140 -2.82 4.04 15.28
N ALA A 141 -2.47 5.00 14.43
CA ALA A 141 -1.38 4.82 13.48
C ALA A 141 -0.05 4.90 14.25
N ASP A 142 0.86 3.96 14.00
CA ASP A 142 2.17 3.90 14.64
C ASP A 142 3.10 4.97 14.05
N THR A 143 3.16 5.06 12.72
CA THR A 143 4.05 5.99 12.02
C THR A 143 3.40 6.65 10.81
N LEU A 144 3.62 7.96 10.67
CA LEU A 144 3.34 8.72 9.47
C LEU A 144 4.57 9.52 9.05
N ASN A 145 5.05 9.28 7.84
CA ASN A 145 6.12 10.04 7.22
C ASN A 145 5.60 10.88 6.06
N VAL A 146 5.59 12.20 6.25
CA VAL A 146 5.20 13.20 5.23
C VAL A 146 6.35 14.13 4.84
N ALA A 147 7.59 13.74 5.14
CA ALA A 147 8.77 14.54 4.83
C ALA A 147 8.85 14.92 3.34
N ASN A 148 9.48 16.05 3.04
CA ASN A 148 9.68 16.54 1.68
C ASN A 148 8.38 16.77 0.89
N ASN A 149 7.29 17.15 1.56
CA ASN A 149 6.07 17.67 0.94
C ASN A 149 5.97 19.19 1.13
N LYS A 150 6.75 19.95 0.35
CA LYS A 150 6.92 21.42 0.53
C LYS A 150 5.61 22.22 0.46
N GLN A 151 4.58 21.70 -0.20
CA GLN A 151 3.29 22.37 -0.37
C GLN A 151 2.28 22.05 0.74
N LEU A 152 2.60 21.11 1.63
CA LEU A 152 1.74 20.70 2.73
C LEU A 152 1.78 21.80 3.80
N LYS A 153 0.92 22.81 3.63
CA LYS A 153 0.82 23.95 4.55
C LYS A 153 0.07 23.53 5.82
N THR A 154 0.77 23.70 6.93
CA THR A 154 0.35 23.45 8.30
C THR A 154 -0.92 24.20 8.73
N SER A 155 -1.20 25.38 8.16
CA SER A 155 -2.36 26.22 8.55
C SER A 155 -3.73 25.65 8.14
N LYS A 156 -3.78 24.59 7.32
CA LYS A 156 -5.01 23.83 7.01
C LYS A 156 -5.12 22.51 7.79
N ILE A 157 -4.21 22.25 8.72
CA ILE A 157 -4.28 21.09 9.63
C ILE A 157 -5.48 21.18 10.57
N ASN A 158 -6.09 22.36 10.70
CA ASN A 158 -7.28 22.60 11.54
C ASN A 158 -8.56 21.87 11.06
N ASN A 159 -8.55 21.28 9.85
CA ASN A 159 -9.62 20.41 9.33
C ASN A 159 -9.14 19.00 8.99
N ILE A 160 -7.98 18.58 9.52
CA ILE A 160 -7.47 17.23 9.28
C ILE A 160 -7.77 16.42 10.52
N GLY A 161 -8.52 15.33 10.30
CA GLY A 161 -8.52 14.20 11.20
C GLY A 161 -7.13 13.57 11.22
N PHE A 162 -6.17 14.21 11.88
CA PHE A 162 -4.87 13.60 12.10
C PHE A 162 -5.06 12.57 13.20
N PRO A 163 -4.81 11.27 12.95
CA PRO A 163 -4.77 10.32 14.05
C PRO A 163 -3.73 10.80 15.07
N ARG A 164 -4.07 10.77 16.36
CA ARG A 164 -3.12 11.07 17.43
C ARG A 164 -2.02 10.01 17.41
N PHE A 165 -0.83 10.36 16.92
CA PHE A 165 0.34 9.46 16.90
C PHE A 165 0.95 9.34 18.31
N TYR A 166 1.38 8.14 18.69
CA TYR A 166 1.95 7.90 20.03
C TYR A 166 3.48 7.96 20.08
N LYS A 167 4.19 7.87 18.94
CA LYS A 167 5.64 7.63 18.98
C LYS A 167 6.50 8.53 18.11
N THR A 168 6.18 8.76 16.84
CA THR A 168 7.06 9.58 16.01
C THR A 168 6.36 10.19 14.80
N LEU A 169 6.07 11.49 14.86
CA LEU A 169 5.89 12.29 13.66
C LEU A 169 7.31 12.63 13.16
N ILE A 170 7.88 11.82 12.25
CA ILE A 170 9.18 12.15 11.65
C ILE A 170 8.94 13.24 10.61
N ASN A 171 8.90 14.47 11.10
CA ASN A 171 8.77 15.68 10.31
C ASN A 171 10.11 16.39 10.21
N TYR A 172 10.97 15.93 9.32
CA TYR A 172 12.17 16.72 8.97
C TYR A 172 11.84 17.93 8.07
N SER A 173 10.57 18.18 7.72
CA SER A 173 10.21 19.20 6.72
C SER A 173 9.01 20.08 7.06
N ILE A 174 8.35 19.90 8.22
CA ILE A 174 7.55 21.02 8.73
C ILE A 174 8.55 22.03 9.26
N SER A 175 8.90 22.97 8.39
CA SER A 175 9.44 24.26 8.78
C SER A 175 8.45 24.87 9.77
N THR A 176 8.67 24.66 11.06
CA THR A 176 8.16 25.51 12.14
C THR A 176 8.87 26.85 12.04
N LYS A 177 8.64 27.57 10.95
CA LYS A 177 8.94 29.00 10.95
C LYS A 177 7.76 29.62 11.68
N ASN A 178 8.01 29.83 12.98
CA ASN A 178 7.32 30.81 13.79
C ASN A 178 7.30 32.15 13.06
#